data_AF-A0A522H1X9-F1
#
_entry.id   AF-A0A522H1X9-F1
#
_cell.length_a   1.000
_cell.length_b   1.000
_cell.length_c   1.000
_cell.angle_alpha   90.00
_cell.angle_beta   90.00
_cell.angle_gamma   90.00
#
_symmetry.space_group_name_H-M   'P 1'
#
loop_
_entity.id
_entity.type
_entity.pdbx_description
1 polymer ?
#
loop_
_entity_poly.entity_id
_entity_poly.type
_entity_poly.pdbx_seq_one_letter_code
_entity_poly.pdbx_strand_id
1 'polypeptide(L)'
;MRRFSKTFTGILLAVALAGAAHASKDDLDVTRLTSSLDQLANDPALGNYAQADQARARDAIDRLAQAGSRERAHDLYLAERRVDLAKATAQLQDARAKLIQLDREHDQILLANSQREARMARLQLERQRMQYQMAQEEAARLQQQGQAYSQAAQQALAEAEQAKKLAAAQSRVARSARREAALAAKAARAMRSELKSQRASDTGPAKPKKPADKHEGHR
;
A
#
# COMPACT_ATOMS: atom_id res chain seq x y z
N MET A 1 -7.51 -107.02 -43.66
CA MET A 1 -8.20 -105.73 -43.53
C MET A 1 -8.09 -105.16 -42.10
N ARG A 2 -6.90 -104.80 -41.58
CA ARG A 2 -6.74 -104.28 -40.20
C ARG A 2 -5.73 -103.13 -40.05
N ARG A 3 -5.30 -102.49 -41.15
CA ARG A 3 -4.29 -101.42 -41.12
C ARG A 3 -4.85 -99.99 -41.17
N PHE A 4 -6.14 -99.81 -41.48
CA PHE A 4 -6.78 -98.48 -41.52
C PHE A 4 -7.32 -97.97 -40.17
N SER A 5 -7.47 -98.83 -39.15
CA SER A 5 -7.97 -98.39 -37.83
C SER A 5 -6.97 -97.61 -36.99
N LYS A 6 -5.65 -97.71 -37.26
CA LYS A 6 -4.63 -97.08 -36.40
C LYS A 6 -4.34 -95.62 -36.76
N THR A 7 -4.62 -95.18 -37.99
CA THR A 7 -4.41 -93.79 -38.41
C THR A 7 -5.56 -92.87 -37.99
N PHE A 8 -6.78 -93.40 -37.83
CA PHE A 8 -7.94 -92.63 -37.35
C PHE A 8 -7.84 -92.23 -35.88
N THR A 9 -7.21 -93.05 -35.03
CA THR A 9 -7.10 -92.77 -33.59
C THR A 9 -6.14 -91.61 -33.27
N GLY A 10 -5.09 -91.42 -34.09
CA GLY A 10 -4.12 -90.33 -33.90
C GLY A 10 -4.68 -88.94 -34.24
N ILE A 11 -5.55 -88.85 -35.24
CA ILE A 11 -6.18 -87.59 -35.67
C ILE A 11 -7.27 -87.13 -34.67
N LEU A 12 -8.04 -88.07 -34.11
CA LEU A 12 -9.03 -87.76 -33.07
C LEU A 12 -8.40 -87.22 -31.78
N LEU A 13 -7.22 -87.71 -31.39
CA LEU A 13 -6.54 -87.24 -30.19
C LEU A 13 -5.96 -85.82 -30.36
N ALA A 14 -5.45 -85.50 -31.55
CA ALA A 14 -4.91 -84.17 -31.85
C ALA A 14 -5.99 -83.07 -31.88
N VAL A 15 -7.21 -83.38 -32.34
CA VAL A 15 -8.34 -82.43 -32.34
C VAL A 15 -8.87 -82.17 -30.91
N ALA A 16 -8.87 -83.19 -30.05
CA ALA A 16 -9.29 -83.03 -28.66
C ALA A 16 -8.35 -82.13 -27.83
N LEU A 17 -7.04 -82.24 -28.05
CA LEU A 17 -6.02 -81.40 -27.39
C LEU A 17 -6.08 -79.94 -27.83
N ALA A 18 -6.40 -79.66 -29.11
CA ALA A 18 -6.55 -78.30 -29.60
C ALA A 18 -7.81 -77.61 -29.04
N GLY A 19 -8.92 -78.34 -28.88
CA GLY A 19 -10.15 -77.80 -28.30
C GLY A 19 -10.03 -77.43 -26.82
N ALA A 20 -9.32 -78.23 -26.03
CA ALA A 20 -9.11 -77.97 -24.60
C ALA A 20 -8.28 -76.70 -24.33
N ALA A 21 -7.30 -76.40 -25.18
CA ALA A 21 -6.46 -75.21 -25.03
C ALA A 21 -7.16 -73.90 -25.41
N HIS A 22 -8.19 -73.94 -26.27
CA HIS A 22 -9.00 -72.75 -26.60
C HIS A 22 -10.03 -72.45 -25.51
N ALA A 23 -10.70 -73.47 -24.97
CA ALA A 23 -11.66 -73.30 -23.89
C ALA A 23 -11.04 -72.72 -22.59
N SER A 24 -9.78 -73.06 -22.28
CA SER A 24 -9.08 -72.50 -21.13
C SER A 24 -8.69 -71.03 -21.31
N LYS A 25 -8.37 -70.62 -22.54
CA LYS A 25 -8.07 -69.22 -22.86
C LYS A 25 -9.32 -68.35 -22.80
N ASP A 26 -10.44 -68.89 -23.26
CA ASP A 26 -11.74 -68.25 -23.22
C ASP A 26 -12.13 -67.86 -21.78
N ASP A 27 -11.98 -68.79 -20.83
CA ASP A 27 -12.27 -68.56 -19.41
C ASP A 27 -11.32 -67.52 -18.77
N LEU A 28 -10.05 -67.51 -19.23
CA LEU A 28 -9.04 -66.55 -18.79
C LEU A 28 -9.41 -65.11 -19.17
N ASP A 29 -9.91 -64.89 -20.39
CA ASP A 29 -10.25 -63.54 -20.88
C ASP A 29 -11.43 -62.93 -20.12
N VAL A 30 -12.47 -63.73 -19.85
CA VAL A 30 -13.62 -63.33 -19.02
C VAL A 30 -13.15 -63.00 -17.61
N THR A 31 -12.38 -63.89 -16.99
CA THR A 31 -11.85 -63.69 -15.63
C THR A 31 -11.00 -62.43 -15.53
N ARG A 32 -10.15 -62.16 -16.52
CA ARG A 32 -9.32 -60.96 -16.59
C ARG A 32 -10.17 -59.68 -16.66
N LEU A 33 -11.17 -59.66 -17.53
CA LEU A 33 -12.02 -58.48 -17.71
C LEU A 33 -12.91 -58.23 -16.50
N THR A 34 -13.50 -59.27 -15.93
CA THR A 34 -14.25 -59.21 -14.67
C THR A 34 -13.39 -58.65 -13.55
N SER A 35 -12.20 -59.20 -13.33
CA SER A 35 -11.27 -58.70 -12.31
C SER A 35 -10.91 -57.23 -12.52
N SER A 36 -10.68 -56.82 -13.77
CA SER A 36 -10.34 -55.44 -14.07
C SER A 36 -11.50 -54.47 -13.82
N LEU A 37 -12.73 -54.90 -14.09
CA LEU A 37 -13.92 -54.12 -13.80
C LEU A 37 -14.24 -54.07 -12.30
N ASP A 38 -14.00 -55.16 -11.58
CA ASP A 38 -14.15 -55.21 -10.12
C ASP A 38 -13.09 -54.36 -9.41
N GLN A 39 -11.86 -54.30 -9.92
CA GLN A 39 -10.86 -53.37 -9.44
C GLN A 39 -11.33 -51.92 -9.58
N LEU A 40 -11.93 -51.56 -10.73
CA LEU A 40 -12.51 -50.23 -10.91
C LEU A 40 -13.66 -49.99 -9.93
N ALA A 41 -14.58 -50.94 -9.79
CA ALA A 41 -15.76 -50.79 -8.93
C ALA A 41 -15.42 -50.70 -7.44
N ASN A 42 -14.35 -51.36 -7.01
CA ASN A 42 -13.88 -51.36 -5.62
C ASN A 42 -12.84 -50.26 -5.34
N ASP A 43 -12.44 -49.47 -6.35
CA ASP A 43 -11.57 -48.32 -6.15
C ASP A 43 -12.30 -47.26 -5.32
N PRO A 44 -11.76 -46.81 -4.17
CA PRO A 44 -12.44 -45.84 -3.31
C PRO A 44 -12.59 -44.46 -3.96
N ALA A 45 -11.72 -44.09 -4.90
CA ALA A 45 -11.80 -42.84 -5.63
C ALA A 45 -12.68 -42.96 -6.89
N LEU A 46 -12.56 -44.07 -7.63
CA LEU A 46 -13.20 -44.21 -8.95
C LEU A 46 -14.46 -45.08 -8.97
N GLY A 47 -14.67 -45.93 -7.98
CA GLY A 47 -15.72 -46.95 -7.98
C GLY A 47 -17.13 -46.41 -8.01
N ASN A 48 -17.33 -45.19 -7.49
CA ASN A 48 -18.61 -44.50 -7.52
C ASN A 48 -18.91 -43.81 -8.87
N TYR A 49 -17.91 -43.66 -9.75
CA TYR A 49 -18.09 -43.01 -11.05
C TYR A 49 -18.43 -43.99 -12.17
N ALA A 50 -19.02 -43.46 -13.24
CA ALA A 50 -19.34 -44.20 -14.46
C ALA A 50 -20.22 -45.46 -14.22
N GLN A 51 -21.12 -45.46 -13.24
CA GLN A 51 -21.99 -46.59 -12.89
C GLN A 51 -22.70 -47.20 -14.12
N ALA A 52 -23.21 -46.35 -15.01
CA ALA A 52 -23.88 -46.79 -16.22
C ALA A 52 -22.94 -47.44 -17.24
N ASP A 53 -21.67 -47.02 -17.33
CA ASP A 53 -20.68 -47.68 -18.18
C ASP A 53 -20.15 -48.96 -17.53
N GLN A 54 -20.00 -48.99 -16.20
CA GLN A 54 -19.65 -50.20 -15.47
C GLN A 54 -20.71 -51.30 -15.63
N ALA A 55 -22.00 -50.96 -15.55
CA ALA A 55 -23.10 -51.89 -15.82
C ALA A 55 -23.06 -52.42 -17.27
N ARG A 56 -22.85 -51.53 -18.25
CA ARG A 56 -22.72 -51.93 -19.66
C ARG A 56 -21.48 -52.78 -19.94
N ALA A 57 -20.41 -52.60 -19.16
CA ALA A 57 -19.22 -53.44 -19.23
C ALA A 57 -19.47 -54.84 -18.65
N ARG A 58 -20.18 -54.94 -17.52
CA ARG A 58 -20.67 -56.23 -16.97
C ARG A 58 -21.50 -56.99 -18.00
N ASP A 59 -22.51 -56.33 -18.57
CA ASP A 59 -23.37 -56.96 -19.60
C ASP A 59 -22.58 -57.48 -20.81
N ALA A 60 -21.53 -56.76 -21.23
CA ALA A 60 -20.70 -57.17 -22.36
C ALA A 60 -19.80 -58.36 -22.01
N ILE A 61 -19.27 -58.42 -20.78
CA ILE A 61 -18.50 -59.56 -20.27
C ILE A 61 -19.40 -60.80 -20.15
N ASP A 62 -20.63 -60.64 -19.67
CA ASP A 62 -21.60 -61.74 -19.55
C ASP A 62 -21.97 -62.32 -20.92
N ARG A 63 -22.07 -61.47 -21.95
CA ARG A 63 -22.27 -61.90 -23.34
C ARG A 63 -21.06 -62.67 -23.86
N LEU A 64 -19.84 -62.16 -23.65
CA LEU A 64 -18.60 -62.85 -24.00
C LEU A 64 -18.54 -64.25 -23.35
N ALA A 65 -18.94 -64.37 -22.08
CA ALA A 65 -18.96 -65.65 -21.38
C ALA A 65 -19.86 -66.69 -22.06
N GLN A 66 -20.97 -66.24 -22.67
CA GLN A 66 -21.94 -67.08 -23.37
C GLN A 66 -21.67 -67.23 -24.87
N ALA A 67 -20.70 -66.48 -25.42
CA ALA A 67 -20.43 -66.43 -26.85
C ALA A 67 -19.88 -67.76 -27.39
N GLY A 68 -20.41 -68.19 -28.54
CA GLY A 68 -19.90 -69.34 -29.27
C GLY A 68 -18.53 -69.05 -29.90
N SER A 69 -17.82 -70.08 -30.33
CA SER A 69 -16.46 -69.96 -30.87
C SER A 69 -16.33 -69.02 -32.08
N ARG A 70 -17.42 -68.81 -32.84
CA ARG A 70 -17.45 -67.90 -34.00
C ARG A 70 -17.67 -66.44 -33.62
N GLU A 71 -18.50 -66.16 -32.61
CA GLU A 71 -18.75 -64.79 -32.14
C GLU A 71 -17.72 -64.32 -31.11
N ARG A 72 -17.01 -65.25 -30.45
CA ARG A 72 -16.06 -65.00 -29.35
C ARG A 72 -15.14 -63.81 -29.57
N ALA A 73 -14.46 -63.75 -30.73
CA ALA A 73 -13.51 -62.69 -31.02
C ALA A 73 -14.17 -61.30 -31.11
N HIS A 74 -15.40 -61.24 -31.63
CA HIS A 74 -16.17 -60.00 -31.71
C HIS A 74 -16.63 -59.56 -30.32
N ASP A 75 -17.20 -60.47 -29.54
CA ASP A 75 -17.70 -60.15 -28.19
C ASP A 75 -16.54 -59.82 -27.23
N LEU A 76 -15.37 -60.42 -27.42
CA LEU A 76 -14.16 -60.08 -26.67
C LEU A 76 -13.77 -58.64 -26.92
N TYR A 77 -13.70 -58.24 -28.19
CA TYR A 77 -13.39 -56.86 -28.57
C TYR A 77 -14.41 -55.88 -27.96
N LEU A 78 -15.71 -56.19 -28.01
CA LEU A 78 -16.73 -55.33 -27.43
C LEU A 78 -16.62 -55.22 -25.91
N ALA A 79 -16.36 -56.34 -25.22
CA ALA A 79 -16.18 -56.35 -23.77
C ALA A 79 -14.95 -55.53 -23.35
N GLU A 80 -13.81 -55.69 -24.04
CA GLU A 80 -12.61 -54.89 -23.81
C GLU A 80 -12.90 -53.38 -23.97
N ARG A 81 -13.55 -53.00 -25.07
CA ARG A 81 -13.91 -51.59 -25.30
C ARG A 81 -14.86 -51.03 -24.26
N ARG A 82 -15.78 -51.83 -23.73
CA ARG A 82 -16.68 -51.38 -22.67
C ARG A 82 -15.97 -51.19 -21.34
N VAL A 83 -15.06 -52.09 -20.97
CA VAL A 83 -14.24 -51.94 -19.76
C VAL A 83 -13.34 -50.71 -19.86
N ASP A 84 -12.69 -50.49 -21.00
CA ASP A 84 -11.87 -49.29 -21.25
C ASP A 84 -12.69 -48.01 -21.14
N LEU A 85 -13.88 -48.00 -21.75
CA LEU A 85 -14.80 -46.86 -21.69
C LEU A 85 -15.25 -46.57 -20.25
N ALA A 86 -15.56 -47.60 -19.46
CA ALA A 86 -15.94 -47.43 -18.06
C ALA A 86 -14.82 -46.77 -17.25
N LYS A 87 -13.57 -47.22 -17.43
CA LYS A 87 -12.39 -46.63 -16.78
C LYS A 87 -12.17 -45.18 -17.20
N ALA A 88 -12.16 -44.91 -18.50
CA ALA A 88 -11.94 -43.56 -19.02
C ALA A 88 -13.03 -42.59 -18.55
N THR A 89 -14.29 -43.05 -18.52
CA THR A 89 -15.42 -42.23 -18.04
C THR A 89 -15.32 -41.98 -16.54
N ALA A 90 -14.89 -42.97 -15.75
CA ALA A 90 -14.69 -42.78 -14.31
C ALA A 90 -13.59 -41.74 -14.03
N GLN A 91 -12.46 -41.84 -14.73
CA GLN A 91 -11.36 -40.87 -14.65
C GLN A 91 -11.80 -39.47 -15.08
N LEU A 92 -12.59 -39.36 -16.15
CA LEU A 92 -13.12 -38.08 -16.61
C LEU A 92 -14.06 -37.44 -15.59
N GLN A 93 -14.93 -38.23 -14.95
CA GLN A 93 -15.85 -37.73 -13.92
C GLN A 93 -15.09 -37.27 -12.67
N ASP A 94 -14.11 -38.04 -12.22
CA ASP A 94 -13.23 -37.65 -11.11
C ASP A 94 -12.46 -36.36 -11.41
N ALA A 95 -11.85 -36.25 -12.59
CA ALA A 95 -11.14 -35.04 -13.01
C ALA A 95 -12.06 -33.80 -13.05
N ARG A 96 -13.29 -33.96 -13.54
CA ARG A 96 -14.30 -32.89 -13.54
C ARG A 96 -14.72 -32.47 -12.14
N ALA A 97 -14.91 -33.44 -11.24
CA ALA A 97 -15.23 -33.15 -9.84
C ALA A 97 -14.11 -32.36 -9.17
N LYS A 98 -12.85 -32.74 -9.42
CA LYS A 98 -11.67 -32.01 -8.95
C LYS A 98 -11.61 -30.59 -9.50
N LEU A 99 -11.85 -30.39 -10.81
CA LEU A 99 -11.88 -29.05 -11.41
C LEU A 99 -12.92 -28.15 -10.72
N ILE A 100 -14.14 -28.65 -10.51
CA ILE A 100 -15.19 -27.89 -9.82
C ILE A 100 -14.78 -27.53 -8.39
N GLN A 101 -14.08 -28.44 -7.69
CA GLN A 101 -13.54 -28.14 -6.36
C GLN A 101 -12.48 -27.04 -6.41
N LEU A 102 -11.50 -27.16 -7.32
CA LEU A 102 -10.45 -26.17 -7.48
C LEU A 102 -11.01 -24.79 -7.87
N ASP A 103 -12.01 -24.73 -8.73
CA ASP A 103 -12.65 -23.48 -9.13
C ASP A 103 -13.31 -22.79 -7.91
N ARG A 104 -13.99 -23.56 -7.06
CA ARG A 104 -14.57 -23.02 -5.82
C ARG A 104 -13.50 -22.52 -4.84
N GLU A 105 -12.39 -23.24 -4.72
CA GLU A 105 -11.26 -22.83 -3.88
C GLU A 105 -10.60 -21.55 -4.43
N HIS A 106 -10.43 -21.47 -5.75
CA HIS A 106 -9.92 -20.30 -6.43
C HIS A 106 -10.80 -19.06 -6.18
N ASP A 107 -12.11 -19.18 -6.37
CA ASP A 107 -13.07 -18.10 -6.12
C ASP A 107 -13.05 -17.63 -4.66
N GLN A 108 -12.94 -18.56 -3.72
CA GLN A 108 -12.81 -18.24 -2.29
C GLN A 108 -11.53 -17.45 -1.99
N ILE A 109 -10.40 -17.85 -2.60
CA ILE A 109 -9.12 -17.14 -2.45
C ILE A 109 -9.22 -15.74 -3.03
N LEU A 110 -9.79 -15.59 -4.23
CA LEU A 110 -9.98 -14.28 -4.86
C LEU A 110 -10.85 -13.36 -4.01
N LEU A 111 -11.97 -13.87 -3.48
CA LEU A 111 -12.84 -13.11 -2.59
C LEU A 111 -12.12 -12.69 -1.31
N ALA A 112 -11.38 -13.59 -0.67
CA ALA A 112 -10.62 -13.30 0.54
C ALA A 112 -9.54 -12.23 0.31
N ASN A 113 -8.84 -12.31 -0.83
CA ASN A 113 -7.85 -11.31 -1.24
C ASN A 113 -8.51 -9.96 -1.48
N SER A 114 -9.61 -9.90 -2.23
CA SER A 114 -10.36 -8.67 -2.47
C SER A 114 -10.83 -8.01 -1.16
N GLN A 115 -11.34 -8.80 -0.21
CA GLN A 115 -11.74 -8.29 1.11
C GLN A 115 -10.54 -7.75 1.91
N ARG A 116 -9.38 -8.41 1.82
CA ARG A 116 -8.15 -7.93 2.47
C ARG A 116 -7.69 -6.61 1.85
N GLU A 117 -7.68 -6.52 0.53
CA GLU A 117 -7.31 -5.30 -0.20
C GLU A 117 -8.26 -4.14 0.12
N ALA A 118 -9.58 -4.38 0.11
CA ALA A 118 -10.56 -3.37 0.49
C ALA A 118 -10.37 -2.87 1.94
N ARG A 119 -10.02 -3.76 2.88
CA ARG A 119 -9.67 -3.37 4.25
C ARG A 119 -8.41 -2.52 4.30
N MET A 120 -7.35 -2.91 3.60
CA MET A 120 -6.10 -2.14 3.56
C MET A 120 -6.31 -0.77 2.92
N ALA A 121 -7.08 -0.68 1.85
CA ALA A 121 -7.41 0.58 1.19
C ALA A 121 -8.19 1.52 2.12
N ARG A 122 -9.15 1.00 2.91
CA ARG A 122 -9.88 1.79 3.92
C ARG A 122 -8.94 2.33 4.99
N LEU A 123 -8.06 1.48 5.55
CA LEU A 123 -7.07 1.91 6.55
C LEU A 123 -6.11 2.97 6.00
N GLN A 124 -5.66 2.81 4.75
CA GLN A 124 -4.80 3.80 4.10
C GLN A 124 -5.54 5.13 3.88
N LEU A 125 -6.79 5.09 3.44
CA LEU A 125 -7.61 6.29 3.28
C LEU A 125 -7.87 7.00 4.60
N GLU A 126 -8.16 6.26 5.67
CA GLU A 126 -8.32 6.81 7.02
C GLU A 126 -7.03 7.48 7.50
N ARG A 127 -5.88 6.82 7.31
CA ARG A 127 -4.57 7.41 7.65
C ARG A 127 -4.31 8.70 6.86
N GLN A 128 -4.61 8.71 5.56
CA GLN A 128 -4.46 9.91 4.74
C GLN A 128 -5.37 11.04 5.24
N ARG A 129 -6.64 10.75 5.54
CA ARG A 129 -7.58 11.75 6.08
C ARG A 129 -7.08 12.37 7.38
N MET A 130 -6.58 11.54 8.30
CA MET A 130 -5.98 12.03 9.56
C MET A 130 -4.78 12.95 9.30
N GLN A 131 -3.89 12.58 8.37
CA GLN A 131 -2.75 13.41 8.00
C GLN A 131 -3.18 14.75 7.39
N TYR A 132 -4.18 14.73 6.51
CA TYR A 132 -4.75 15.96 5.93
C TYR A 132 -5.39 16.86 6.99
N GLN A 133 -6.11 16.30 7.95
CA GLN A 133 -6.70 17.06 9.05
C GLN A 133 -5.62 17.75 9.90
N MET A 134 -4.59 17.01 10.32
CA MET A 134 -3.48 17.60 11.08
C MET A 134 -2.75 18.69 10.29
N ALA A 135 -2.50 18.47 8.99
CA ALA A 135 -1.87 19.49 8.14
C ALA A 135 -2.73 20.76 8.01
N GLN A 136 -4.07 20.63 7.95
CA GLN A 136 -4.95 21.80 7.96
C GLN A 136 -4.94 22.54 9.30
N GLU A 137 -4.95 21.80 10.41
CA GLU A 137 -4.88 22.40 11.75
C GLU A 137 -3.55 23.15 11.95
N GLU A 138 -2.42 22.56 11.53
CA GLU A 138 -1.11 23.20 11.57
C GLU A 138 -1.07 24.45 10.67
N ALA A 139 -1.62 24.38 9.47
CA ALA A 139 -1.70 25.53 8.57
C ALA A 139 -2.55 26.66 9.17
N ALA A 140 -3.71 26.34 9.76
CA ALA A 140 -4.55 27.31 10.43
C ALA A 140 -3.84 27.93 11.64
N ARG A 141 -3.12 27.13 12.43
CA ARG A 141 -2.34 27.60 13.58
C ARG A 141 -1.20 28.53 13.15
N LEU A 142 -0.50 28.21 12.05
CA LEU A 142 0.55 29.07 11.48
C LEU A 142 -0.03 30.37 10.94
N GLN A 143 -1.20 30.32 10.29
CA GLN A 143 -1.89 31.51 9.80
C GLN A 143 -2.30 32.44 10.96
N GLN A 144 -2.84 31.89 12.05
CA GLN A 144 -3.17 32.68 13.25
C GLN A 144 -1.92 33.33 13.87
N GLN A 145 -0.81 32.59 13.96
CA GLN A 145 0.46 33.16 14.44
C GLN A 145 0.96 34.27 13.53
N GLY A 146 0.94 34.08 12.21
CA GLY A 146 1.32 35.10 11.24
C GLY A 146 0.48 36.38 11.37
N GLN A 147 -0.83 36.23 11.57
CA GLN A 147 -1.73 37.37 11.85
C GLN A 147 -1.34 38.08 13.14
N ALA A 148 -1.11 37.35 14.24
CA ALA A 148 -0.70 37.93 15.51
C ALA A 148 0.64 38.68 15.40
N TYR A 149 1.64 38.11 14.73
CA TYR A 149 2.91 38.78 14.46
C TYR A 149 2.74 40.06 13.64
N SER A 150 1.88 40.03 12.61
CA SER A 150 1.60 41.22 11.80
C SER A 150 0.95 42.33 12.63
N GLN A 151 0.02 42.00 13.53
CA GLN A 151 -0.65 42.95 14.41
C GLN A 151 0.33 43.54 15.42
N ALA A 152 1.17 42.71 16.05
CA ALA A 152 2.20 43.16 16.98
C ALA A 152 3.21 44.09 16.28
N ALA A 153 3.62 43.78 15.05
CA ALA A 153 4.49 44.64 14.26
C ALA A 153 3.82 46.00 13.94
N GLN A 154 2.53 46.01 13.57
CA GLN A 154 1.78 47.24 13.33
C GLN A 154 1.67 48.10 14.60
N GLN A 155 1.41 47.48 15.76
CA GLN A 155 1.37 48.17 17.06
C GLN A 155 2.74 48.77 17.41
N ALA A 156 3.82 48.01 17.29
CA ALA A 156 5.17 48.49 17.56
C ALA A 156 5.56 49.67 16.65
N LEU A 157 5.17 49.65 15.37
CA LEU A 157 5.35 50.78 14.45
C LEU A 157 4.54 51.99 14.90
N ALA A 158 3.28 51.82 15.29
CA ALA A 158 2.43 52.91 15.77
C ALA A 158 2.98 53.55 17.06
N GLU A 159 3.44 52.75 18.02
CA GLU A 159 4.08 53.21 19.25
C GLU A 159 5.39 53.95 18.97
N ALA A 160 6.22 53.42 18.06
CA ALA A 160 7.45 54.09 17.64
C ALA A 160 7.16 55.46 16.99
N GLU A 161 6.13 55.57 16.15
CA GLU A 161 5.69 56.83 15.56
C GLU A 161 5.16 57.81 16.62
N GLN A 162 4.42 57.34 17.62
CA GLN A 162 3.97 58.18 18.74
C GLN A 162 5.17 58.68 19.58
N ALA A 163 6.12 57.81 19.88
CA ALA A 163 7.34 58.16 20.61
C ALA A 163 8.17 59.21 19.84
N LYS A 164 8.33 59.05 18.51
CA LYS A 164 8.99 60.06 17.66
C LYS A 164 8.27 61.41 17.72
N LYS A 165 6.93 61.44 17.65
CA LYS A 165 6.14 62.68 17.74
C LYS A 165 6.32 63.37 19.09
N LEU A 166 6.28 62.60 20.19
CA LEU A 166 6.53 63.11 21.54
C LEU A 166 7.94 63.69 21.68
N ALA A 167 8.97 62.96 21.24
CA ALA A 167 10.35 63.42 21.26
C ALA A 167 10.54 64.70 20.43
N ALA A 168 9.90 64.81 19.27
CA ALA A 168 9.92 66.01 18.44
C ALA A 168 9.23 67.20 19.14
N ALA A 169 8.10 66.98 19.80
CA ALA A 169 7.41 68.02 20.58
C ALA A 169 8.26 68.49 21.76
N GLN A 170 8.83 67.57 22.54
CA GLN A 170 9.74 67.88 23.65
C GLN A 170 10.97 68.66 23.18
N SER A 171 11.56 68.27 22.03
CA SER A 171 12.69 69.00 21.43
C SER A 171 12.30 70.44 21.07
N ARG A 172 11.09 70.67 20.54
CA ARG A 172 10.59 72.03 20.25
C ARG A 172 10.43 72.86 21.52
N VAL A 173 9.87 72.29 22.58
CA VAL A 173 9.73 72.95 23.90
C VAL A 173 11.10 73.27 24.50
N ALA A 174 12.05 72.33 24.48
CA ALA A 174 13.40 72.58 24.97
C ALA A 174 14.11 73.70 24.18
N ARG A 175 13.89 73.76 22.86
CA ARG A 175 14.43 74.83 22.01
C ARG A 175 13.77 76.19 22.29
N SER A 176 12.46 76.26 22.52
CA SER A 176 11.81 77.52 22.92
C SER A 176 12.30 78.01 24.27
N ALA A 177 12.36 77.13 25.27
CA ALA A 177 12.89 77.46 26.60
C ALA A 177 14.34 77.98 26.53
N ARG A 178 15.21 77.35 25.73
CA ARG A 178 16.59 77.85 25.50
C ARG A 178 16.61 79.23 24.85
N ARG A 179 15.72 79.49 23.89
CA ARG A 179 15.62 80.81 23.23
C ARG A 179 15.14 81.87 24.21
N GLU A 180 14.12 81.59 25.01
CA GLU A 180 13.61 82.49 26.04
C GLU A 180 14.68 82.79 27.09
N ALA A 181 15.39 81.77 27.60
CA ALA A 181 16.50 81.95 28.53
C ALA A 181 17.64 82.81 27.92
N ALA A 182 17.96 82.59 26.64
CA ALA A 182 18.98 83.39 25.95
C ALA A 182 18.53 84.85 25.75
N LEU A 183 17.25 85.09 25.44
CA LEU A 183 16.67 86.44 25.35
C LEU A 183 16.66 87.14 26.71
N ALA A 184 16.24 86.46 27.78
CA ALA A 184 16.28 86.97 29.15
C ALA A 184 17.72 87.29 29.59
N ALA A 185 18.68 86.43 29.28
CA ALA A 185 20.10 86.69 29.55
C ALA A 185 20.63 87.91 28.79
N LYS A 186 20.23 88.10 27.52
CA LYS A 186 20.56 89.32 26.75
C LYS A 186 19.93 90.57 27.37
N ALA A 187 18.65 90.51 27.77
CA ALA A 187 17.97 91.61 28.43
C ALA A 187 18.64 91.97 29.77
N ALA A 188 18.97 90.98 30.60
CA ALA A 188 19.70 91.18 31.85
C ALA A 188 21.10 91.79 31.62
N ARG A 189 21.80 91.38 30.56
CA ARG A 189 23.08 92.00 30.16
C ARG A 189 22.90 93.46 29.73
N ALA A 190 21.86 93.77 28.95
CA ALA A 190 21.54 95.13 28.52
C ALA A 190 21.22 96.04 29.72
N MET A 191 20.35 95.61 30.64
CA MET A 191 20.08 96.33 31.89
C MET A 191 21.34 96.52 32.74
N ARG A 192 22.22 95.50 32.81
CA ARG A 192 23.49 95.61 33.52
C ARG A 192 24.44 96.62 32.86
N SER A 193 24.46 96.70 31.53
CA SER A 193 25.24 97.73 30.83
C SER A 193 24.68 99.14 31.03
N GLU A 194 23.35 99.30 31.07
CA GLU A 194 22.70 100.58 31.39
C GLU A 194 23.01 101.02 32.83
N LEU A 195 22.89 100.12 33.82
CA LEU A 195 23.28 100.39 35.21
C LEU A 195 24.76 100.73 35.35
N LYS A 196 25.64 100.06 34.59
CA LYS A 196 27.07 100.38 34.56
C LYS A 196 27.32 101.74 33.89
N SER A 197 26.54 102.09 32.87
CA SER A 197 26.61 103.39 32.21
C SER A 197 26.11 104.52 33.13
N GLN A 198 25.03 104.30 33.89
CA GLN A 198 24.54 105.21 34.93
C GLN A 198 25.58 105.38 36.05
N ARG A 199 26.21 104.28 36.50
CA ARG A 199 27.28 104.32 37.50
C ARG A 199 28.56 104.98 37.00
N ALA A 200 28.82 104.93 35.69
CA ALA A 200 29.92 105.64 35.06
C ALA A 200 29.61 107.13 34.84
N SER A 201 28.35 107.52 34.69
CA SER A 201 27.92 108.93 34.68
C SER A 201 27.89 109.59 36.07
N ASP A 202 27.89 108.82 37.16
CA ASP A 202 28.02 109.32 38.53
C ASP A 202 29.47 109.49 39.01
N THR A 203 30.47 109.15 38.18
CA THR A 203 31.90 109.38 38.50
C THR A 203 32.59 110.16 37.38
N GLY A 204 32.57 111.49 37.48
CA GLY A 204 33.38 112.41 36.68
C GLY A 204 34.88 112.44 37.10
N PRO A 205 35.78 112.97 36.26
CA PRO A 205 37.20 112.58 36.23
C PRO A 205 38.15 113.51 37.01
N ALA A 206 39.30 112.97 37.49
CA ALA A 206 40.43 113.75 38.00
C ALA A 206 41.77 113.30 37.38
N LYS A 207 42.60 114.32 37.11
CA LYS A 207 43.77 114.42 36.22
C LYS A 207 45.12 113.89 36.81
N PRO A 208 46.20 113.80 36.00
CA PRO A 208 47.39 112.96 36.23
C PRO A 208 48.55 113.65 36.98
N LYS A 209 49.49 112.86 37.52
CA LYS A 209 50.86 113.29 37.87
C LYS A 209 51.90 112.19 37.56
N LYS A 210 52.81 112.51 36.62
CA LYS A 210 54.13 111.89 36.36
C LYS A 210 55.18 112.50 37.33
N PRO A 211 56.46 112.08 37.33
CA PRO A 211 57.04 110.73 37.31
C PRO A 211 58.18 110.59 38.36
N ALA A 212 58.73 109.38 38.58
CA ALA A 212 60.13 109.23 39.01
C ALA A 212 60.67 107.85 38.65
N ASP A 213 61.59 107.91 37.70
CA ASP A 213 62.58 106.95 37.26
C ASP A 213 63.52 106.53 38.41
N LYS A 214 63.98 105.26 38.41
CA LYS A 214 65.40 104.88 38.55
C LYS A 214 65.62 103.36 38.68
N HIS A 215 66.43 102.88 37.72
CA HIS A 215 67.54 101.91 37.81
C HIS A 215 67.26 100.47 38.29
N GLU A 216 67.55 99.47 37.43
CA GLU A 216 68.83 98.72 37.37
C GLU A 216 69.20 98.11 38.73
N GLY A 217 69.49 96.83 38.90
CA GLY A 217 69.88 95.77 37.98
C GLY A 217 70.61 94.71 38.82
N HIS A 218 70.79 93.53 38.24
CA HIS A 218 71.72 92.47 38.66
C HIS A 218 71.56 91.84 40.06
N ARG A 219 71.04 90.61 40.10
CA ARG A 219 71.81 89.37 39.90
C ARG A 219 70.86 88.20 39.62
#